data_AF-A0A7X9CIW2-F1
#
_entry.id   AF-A0A7X9CIW2-F1
#
_cell.length_a   1.000
_cell.length_b   1.000
_cell.length_c   1.000
_cell.angle_alpha   90.00
_cell.angle_beta   90.00
_cell.angle_gamma   90.00
#
_symmetry.space_group_name_H-M   'P 1'
#
loop_
_entity.id
_entity.type
_entity.pdbx_description
1 polymer ?
#
loop_
_entity_poly.entity_id
_entity_poly.type
_entity_poly.pdbx_seq_one_letter_code
_entity_poly.pdbx_strand_id
1 'polypeptide(L)'
;METLTDELLGKMNMEDLGEMELLGYKCRKMRMKSDKGTHMDYVMWGNVMMQMEGEAMGISTTSRVTSIEEVAPPQEKFEIPGDVLFTEM
;
A
#
# COMPACT_ATOMS: atom_id res chain seq x y z
N MET A 1 -12.23 -11.72 10.00
CA MET A 1 -11.37 -11.03 9.01
C MET A 1 -9.90 -11.04 9.43
N GLU A 2 -9.58 -11.23 10.72
CA GLU A 2 -8.20 -11.34 11.24
C GLU A 2 -7.52 -12.70 10.96
N THR A 3 -8.29 -13.79 10.81
CA THR A 3 -7.73 -15.14 10.69
C THR A 3 -7.16 -15.49 9.31
N LEU A 4 -7.67 -14.89 8.24
CA LEU A 4 -7.21 -15.14 6.87
C LEU A 4 -5.86 -14.47 6.57
N THR A 5 -5.60 -13.30 7.17
CA THR A 5 -4.36 -12.55 6.97
C THR A 5 -3.17 -13.23 7.64
N ASP A 6 -3.35 -13.80 8.83
CA ASP A 6 -2.27 -14.45 9.58
C ASP A 6 -1.85 -15.81 8.96
N GLU A 7 -2.81 -16.59 8.46
CA GLU A 7 -2.50 -17.86 7.78
C GLU A 7 -1.75 -17.65 6.46
N LEU A 8 -2.03 -16.59 5.72
CA LEU A 8 -1.40 -16.28 4.44
C LEU A 8 -0.06 -15.54 4.58
N LEU A 9 0.05 -14.60 5.52
CA LEU A 9 1.22 -13.73 5.64
C LEU A 9 2.28 -14.22 6.63
N GLY A 10 1.94 -15.17 7.51
CA GLY A 10 2.87 -15.67 8.53
C GLY A 10 3.15 -14.64 9.63
N LYS A 11 4.18 -14.87 10.44
CA LYS A 11 4.56 -13.91 11.49
C LYS A 11 5.24 -12.71 10.86
N MET A 12 4.57 -11.56 10.92
CA MET A 12 5.05 -10.30 10.35
C MET A 12 5.87 -9.54 11.38
N ASN A 13 7.11 -9.19 11.01
CA ASN A 13 7.95 -8.26 11.75
C ASN A 13 8.00 -6.94 10.99
N MET A 14 7.71 -5.85 11.69
CA MET A 14 7.84 -4.49 11.18
C MET A 14 9.01 -3.79 11.87
N GLU A 15 9.90 -3.23 11.06
CA GLU A 15 11.04 -2.43 11.46
C GLU A 15 10.82 -1.00 10.97
N ASP A 16 10.97 -0.03 11.85
CA ASP A 16 10.97 1.38 11.48
C ASP A 16 12.37 1.80 11.03
N LEU A 17 12.48 2.29 9.80
CA LEU A 17 13.73 2.72 9.19
C LEU A 17 13.94 4.24 9.27
N GLY A 18 13.01 4.96 9.90
CA GLY A 18 13.10 6.39 10.15
C GLY A 18 12.39 7.25 9.12
N GLU A 19 12.68 8.54 9.17
CA GLU A 19 11.99 9.55 8.37
C GLU A 19 12.72 9.80 7.05
N MET A 20 11.96 10.10 6.00
CA MET A 20 12.48 10.51 4.70
C MET A 20 11.53 11.50 4.03
N GLU A 21 12.01 12.22 3.02
CA GLU A 21 11.18 13.10 2.21
C GLU A 21 10.83 12.44 0.87
N LEU A 22 9.57 12.52 0.45
CA LEU A 22 9.12 12.07 -0.87
C LEU A 22 8.02 13.00 -1.39
N LEU A 23 8.20 13.53 -2.61
CA LEU A 23 7.30 14.53 -3.21
C LEU A 23 7.10 15.79 -2.33
N GLY A 24 8.11 16.16 -1.52
CA GLY A 24 8.01 17.27 -0.56
C GLY A 24 7.28 16.93 0.74
N TYR A 25 6.79 15.69 0.89
CA TYR A 25 6.13 15.22 2.11
C TYR A 25 7.10 14.50 3.03
N LYS A 26 6.96 14.77 4.33
CA LYS A 26 7.68 14.05 5.38
C LYS A 26 7.02 12.68 5.60
N CYS A 27 7.72 11.64 5.19
CA CYS A 27 7.27 10.26 5.24
C CYS A 27 8.04 9.46 6.29
N ARG A 28 7.48 8.33 6.72
CA ARG A 28 8.17 7.31 7.51
C ARG A 28 8.41 6.08 6.66
N LYS A 29 9.66 5.62 6.62
CA LYS A 29 10.05 4.39 5.94
C LYS A 29 9.95 3.24 6.93
N MET A 30 9.32 2.16 6.51
CA MET A 30 9.15 0.95 7.28
C MET A 30 9.57 -0.25 6.44
N ARG A 31 10.00 -1.32 7.12
CA ARG A 31 10.38 -2.57 6.51
C ARG A 31 9.59 -3.70 7.15
N MET A 32 8.91 -4.46 6.32
CA MET A 32 8.15 -5.62 6.68
C MET A 32 8.88 -6.88 6.23
N LYS A 33 8.97 -7.85 7.12
CA LYS A 33 9.47 -9.20 6.82
C LYS A 33 8.53 -10.22 7.41
N SER A 34 8.15 -11.21 6.62
CA SER A 34 7.48 -12.41 7.11
C SER A 34 8.45 -13.59 7.19
N ASP A 35 8.12 -14.55 8.04
CA ASP A 35 8.76 -15.88 8.06
C ASP A 35 8.43 -16.74 6.82
N LYS A 36 7.47 -16.32 6.00
CA LYS A 36 7.04 -16.98 4.76
C LYS A 36 7.62 -16.36 3.47
N GLY A 37 8.69 -15.58 3.58
CA GLY A 37 9.44 -15.08 2.42
C GLY A 37 8.97 -13.74 1.84
N THR A 38 7.89 -13.15 2.35
CA THR A 38 7.54 -11.76 2.01
C THR A 38 8.54 -10.80 2.64
N HIS A 39 9.13 -9.92 1.83
CA HIS A 39 9.98 -8.83 2.26
C HIS A 39 9.59 -7.55 1.53
N MET A 40 9.09 -6.55 2.25
CA MET A 40 8.55 -5.35 1.64
C MET A 40 9.00 -4.10 2.39
N ASP A 41 9.50 -3.10 1.66
CA ASP A 41 9.73 -1.76 2.18
C ASP A 41 8.53 -0.87 1.82
N TYR A 42 8.03 -0.14 2.80
CA TYR A 42 6.94 0.82 2.66
C TYR A 42 7.43 2.23 2.98
N VAL A 43 6.92 3.21 2.26
CA VAL A 43 7.06 4.63 2.59
C VAL A 43 5.66 5.18 2.83
N MET A 44 5.41 5.69 4.03
CA MET A 44 4.09 6.14 4.46
C MET A 44 4.10 7.65 4.73
N TRP A 45 3.14 8.38 4.17
CA TRP A 45 2.82 9.75 4.57
C TRP A 45 1.50 9.71 5.35
N GLY A 46 1.58 9.81 6.69
CA GLY A 46 0.41 9.54 7.55
C GLY A 46 -0.13 8.14 7.30
N ASN A 47 -1.36 8.04 6.81
CA ASN A 47 -2.03 6.79 6.42
C ASN A 47 -1.95 6.48 4.91
N VAL A 48 -1.29 7.33 4.11
CA VAL A 48 -1.15 7.16 2.66
C VAL A 48 0.13 6.37 2.36
N MET A 49 -0.01 5.27 1.62
CA MET A 49 1.14 4.52 1.10
C MET A 49 1.71 5.24 -0.12
N MET A 50 2.90 5.82 0.06
CA MET A 50 3.58 6.61 -0.97
C MET A 50 4.45 5.75 -1.89
N GLN A 51 5.05 4.71 -1.33
CA GLN A 51 5.86 3.75 -2.08
C GLN A 51 5.79 2.39 -1.41
N MET A 52 5.85 1.35 -2.23
CA MET A 52 5.99 -0.04 -1.84
C MET A 52 7.02 -0.69 -2.76
N GLU A 53 7.99 -1.42 -2.20
CA GLU A 53 9.02 -2.10 -2.99
C GLU A 53 9.54 -3.35 -2.28
N GLY A 54 9.61 -4.46 -3.00
CA GLY A 54 10.15 -5.71 -2.47
C GLY A 54 9.55 -6.93 -3.15
N GLU A 55 9.46 -8.03 -2.40
CA GLU A 55 8.92 -9.31 -2.86
C GLU A 55 7.75 -9.76 -1.99
N ALA A 56 6.64 -10.14 -2.62
CA ALA A 56 5.50 -10.76 -1.97
C ALA A 56 5.19 -12.08 -2.67
N MET A 57 5.16 -13.18 -1.90
CA MET A 57 4.86 -14.52 -2.44
C MET A 57 5.73 -14.93 -3.64
N GLY A 58 7.01 -14.54 -3.66
CA GLY A 58 7.93 -14.81 -4.78
C GLY A 58 7.84 -13.84 -5.95
N ILE A 59 7.00 -12.80 -5.87
CA ILE A 59 6.78 -11.83 -6.94
C ILE A 59 7.36 -10.48 -6.52
N SER A 60 8.36 -10.02 -7.29
CA SER A 60 8.90 -8.67 -7.14
C SER A 60 7.82 -7.65 -7.49
N THR A 61 7.50 -6.77 -6.54
CA THR A 61 6.46 -5.76 -6.66
C THR A 61 7.04 -4.40 -6.35
N THR A 62 6.75 -3.42 -7.20
CA THR A 62 7.03 -2.02 -6.92
C THR A 62 5.80 -1.17 -7.25
N SER A 63 5.52 -0.19 -6.40
CA SER A 63 4.50 0.83 -6.62
C SER A 63 5.00 2.14 -6.03
N ARG A 64 4.74 3.24 -6.72
CA ARG A 64 5.14 4.58 -6.29
C ARG A 64 4.07 5.58 -6.71
N VAL A 65 3.63 6.38 -5.76
CA VAL A 65 2.82 7.58 -6.01
C VAL A 65 3.68 8.60 -6.75
N THR A 66 3.16 9.12 -7.86
CA THR A 66 3.87 10.11 -8.69
C THR A 66 3.39 11.54 -8.44
N SER A 67 2.17 11.72 -7.95
CA SER A 67 1.58 13.03 -7.63
C SER A 67 0.48 12.89 -6.57
N ILE A 68 0.23 13.97 -5.84
CA ILE A 68 -0.83 14.08 -4.83
C ILE A 68 -1.61 15.36 -5.07
N GLU A 69 -2.93 15.26 -4.95
CA GLU A 69 -3.86 16.39 -4.96
C GLU A 69 -4.62 16.40 -3.63
N GLU A 70 -4.37 17.40 -2.78
CA GLU A 70 -5.06 17.58 -1.49
C GLU A 70 -6.36 18.37 -1.67
N VAL A 71 -7.31 17.77 -2.39
CA VAL A 71 -8.62 18.38 -2.69
C VAL A 71 -9.75 17.47 -2.24
N ALA A 72 -10.93 18.05 -1.99
CA ALA A 72 -12.16 17.27 -1.96
C ALA A 72 -12.45 16.79 -3.38
N PRO A 73 -12.41 15.47 -3.67
CA PRO A 73 -12.57 14.98 -5.03
C PRO A 73 -14.01 15.25 -5.51
N PRO A 74 -14.22 15.72 -6.75
CA PRO A 74 -15.55 15.95 -7.30
C PRO A 74 -16.38 14.67 -7.33
N GLN A 75 -17.69 14.78 -7.05
CA GLN A 75 -18.59 13.62 -7.03
C GLN A 75 -18.63 12.91 -8.38
N GLU A 76 -18.54 13.65 -9.49
CA GLU A 76 -18.61 13.07 -10.84
C GLU A 76 -17.48 12.06 -11.10
N LYS A 77 -16.33 12.17 -10.41
CA LYS A 77 -15.22 11.20 -10.53
C LYS A 77 -15.56 9.82 -9.94
N PHE A 78 -16.62 9.71 -9.16
CA PHE A 78 -17.09 8.47 -8.54
C PHE A 78 -18.33 7.90 -9.23
N GLU A 79 -18.85 8.57 -10.26
CA GLU A 79 -19.94 8.02 -11.05
C GLU A 79 -19.45 6.81 -11.84
N ILE A 80 -20.20 5.71 -11.73
CA ILE A 80 -19.84 4.46 -12.39
C ILE A 80 -20.31 4.54 -13.84
N PRO A 81 -19.43 4.32 -14.84
CA PRO A 81 -19.82 4.33 -16.24
C PRO A 81 -20.95 3.35 -16.54
N GLY A 82 -21.87 3.75 -17.42
CA GLY A 82 -23.10 2.98 -17.70
C GLY A 82 -22.89 1.63 -18.39
N ASP A 83 -21.67 1.35 -18.85
CA ASP A 83 -21.24 0.08 -19.44
C ASP A 83 -20.61 -0.88 -18.41
N VAL A 84 -20.48 -0.47 -17.15
CA VAL A 84 -20.05 -1.35 -16.05
C VAL A 84 -21.22 -2.23 -15.63
N LEU A 85 -21.06 -3.54 -15.77
CA LEU A 85 -22.01 -4.55 -15.32
C LEU A 85 -21.68 -4.99 -13.89
N PHE A 86 -22.64 -4.87 -12.99
CA PHE A 86 -22.53 -5.45 -11.65
C PHE A 86 -23.05 -6.88 -11.69
N THR A 87 -22.27 -7.81 -11.18
CA THR A 87 -22.71 -9.18 -10.89
C THR A 87 -23.08 -9.27 -9.41
N GLU A 88 -24.30 -9.69 -9.09
CA GLU A 88 -24.65 -10.06 -7.71
C GLU A 88 -23.81 -11.27 -7.28
N MET A 89 -23.26 -11.21 -6.05
CA MET A 89 -22.50 -12.30 -5.42
C MET A 89 -23.36 -13.04 -4.41
#